data_AF-A0AAJ5IE96-F1
#
_entry.id   AF-A0AAJ5IE96-F1
#
_cell.length_a   1.000
_cell.length_b   1.000
_cell.length_c   1.000
_cell.angle_alpha   90.00
_cell.angle_beta   90.00
_cell.angle_gamma   90.00
#
_symmetry.space_group_name_H-M   'P 1'
#
loop_
_entity.id
_entity.type
_entity.pdbx_description
1 polymer ?
#
loop_
_entity_poly.entity_id
_entity_poly.type
_entity_poly.pdbx_seq_one_letter_code
_entity_poly.pdbx_strand_id
1 'polypeptide(L)'
;MRKLILHLKGEYFDEIKAGRKPKEYRLVTPYWEKRLVGRSYDCIELARGYPKRGDTENRLTLPWKGFQRETIIHRHFGPHRVEVFAINVAVEPKDRNPGAAGPLHNEG
;
A
#
# COMPACT_ATOMS: atom_id res chain seq x y z
N MET A 1 -9.84 8.61 -14.12
CA MET A 1 -9.30 8.02 -12.88
C MET A 1 -7.79 8.25 -12.83
N ARG A 2 -7.31 9.00 -11.83
CA ARG A 2 -5.88 9.21 -11.57
C ARG A 2 -5.35 8.05 -10.74
N LYS A 3 -4.33 7.38 -11.27
CA LYS A 3 -3.73 6.19 -10.67
C LYS A 3 -2.26 6.45 -10.37
N LEU A 4 -1.82 6.13 -9.16
CA LEU A 4 -0.40 6.04 -8.84
C LEU A 4 0.06 4.60 -9.15
N ILE A 5 1.01 4.42 -10.07
CA ILE A 5 1.56 3.10 -10.40
C ILE A 5 2.93 2.94 -9.74
N LEU A 6 3.09 1.85 -8.98
CA LEU A 6 4.35 1.44 -8.35
C LEU A 6 4.77 0.05 -8.82
N HIS A 7 5.99 -0.05 -9.33
CA HIS A 7 6.65 -1.32 -9.59
C HIS A 7 7.41 -1.76 -8.33
N LEU A 8 7.15 -2.98 -7.88
CA LEU A 8 7.69 -3.54 -6.65
C LEU A 8 8.57 -4.76 -6.93
N LYS A 9 9.52 -5.02 -6.03
CA LYS A 9 10.16 -6.33 -5.94
C LYS A 9 9.10 -7.39 -5.59
N GLY A 10 9.29 -8.61 -6.11
CA GLY A 10 8.36 -9.71 -5.91
C GLY A 10 8.02 -9.98 -4.44
N GLU A 11 9.04 -10.01 -3.58
CA GLU A 11 8.87 -10.24 -2.13
C GLU A 11 7.88 -9.24 -1.49
N TYR A 12 8.01 -7.94 -1.79
CA TYR A 12 7.14 -6.93 -1.20
C TYR A 12 5.74 -6.93 -1.80
N PHE A 13 5.63 -7.19 -3.10
CA PHE A 13 4.32 -7.37 -3.72
C PHE A 13 3.56 -8.51 -3.05
N ASP A 14 4.22 -9.66 -2.84
CA ASP A 14 3.61 -10.84 -2.23
C ASP A 14 3.23 -10.61 -0.76
N GLU A 15 4.09 -9.91 0.01
CA GLU A 15 3.77 -9.52 1.39
C GLU A 15 2.58 -8.55 1.47
N ILE A 16 2.49 -7.58 0.56
CA ILE A 16 1.36 -6.64 0.50
C ILE A 16 0.09 -7.38 0.08
N LYS A 17 0.14 -8.18 -0.99
CA LYS A 17 -1.00 -8.96 -1.49
C LYS A 17 -1.55 -9.91 -0.44
N ALA A 18 -0.68 -10.44 0.43
CA ALA A 18 -1.07 -11.28 1.56
C ALA A 18 -1.45 -10.51 2.84
N GLY A 19 -1.50 -9.18 2.81
CA GLY A 19 -1.89 -8.33 3.94
C GLY A 19 -0.84 -8.19 5.06
N ARG A 20 0.37 -8.73 4.87
CA ARG A 20 1.44 -8.71 5.89
C ARG A 20 2.26 -7.42 5.90
N LYS A 21 2.26 -6.69 4.78
CA LYS A 21 2.99 -5.42 4.62
C LYS A 21 2.02 -4.28 4.29
N PRO A 22 1.64 -3.43 5.27
CA PRO A 22 0.65 -2.38 5.05
C PRO A 22 1.24 -1.08 4.47
N LYS A 23 2.58 -1.00 4.35
CA LYS A 23 3.30 0.21 3.94
C LYS A 23 4.35 -0.10 2.88
N GLU A 24 4.34 0.69 1.81
CA GLU A 24 5.41 0.75 0.82
C GLU A 24 6.26 2.00 1.07
N TYR A 25 7.58 1.83 1.18
CA TYR A 25 8.49 2.92 1.54
C TYR A 25 9.24 3.44 0.33
N ARG A 26 9.22 4.75 0.12
CA ARG A 26 10.01 5.43 -0.90
C ARG A 26 10.81 6.56 -0.26
N LEU A 27 12.11 6.63 -0.54
CA LEU A 27 12.95 7.72 -0.04
C LEU A 27 12.34 9.08 -0.39
N VAL A 28 12.44 10.03 0.54
CA VAL A 28 12.09 11.43 0.26
C VAL A 28 13.12 11.98 -0.73
N THR A 29 12.73 12.03 -2.00
CA THR A 29 13.53 12.60 -3.08
C THR A 29 12.65 13.53 -3.92
N PRO A 30 13.24 14.49 -4.66
CA PRO A 30 12.47 15.38 -5.52
C PRO A 30 11.58 14.66 -6.54
N TYR A 31 11.97 13.45 -6.95
CA TYR A 31 11.17 12.59 -7.81
C TYR A 31 9.87 12.14 -7.13
N TRP A 32 9.95 11.64 -5.89
CA TRP A 32 8.78 11.19 -5.14
C TRP A 32 7.93 12.35 -4.63
N GLU A 33 8.55 13.46 -4.23
CA GLU A 33 7.83 14.68 -3.84
C GLU A 33 6.88 15.17 -4.93
N LYS A 34 7.37 15.27 -6.18
CA LYS A 34 6.55 15.69 -7.33
C LYS A 34 5.34 14.79 -7.59
N ARG A 35 5.45 13.51 -7.23
CA ARG A 35 4.39 12.50 -7.41
C ARG A 35 3.43 12.44 -6.22
N LEU A 36 3.85 12.84 -5.03
CA LEU A 36 3.08 12.61 -3.80
C LEU A 36 2.56 13.91 -3.17
N VAL A 37 3.41 14.92 -3.03
CA VAL A 37 3.07 16.16 -2.32
C VAL A 37 2.14 17.02 -3.18
N GLY A 38 1.00 17.43 -2.60
CA GLY A 38 -0.03 18.20 -3.31
C GLY A 38 -0.72 17.41 -4.42
N ARG A 39 -0.61 16.08 -4.43
CA ARG A 39 -1.25 15.19 -5.41
C ARG A 39 -2.32 14.34 -4.74
N SER A 40 -3.43 14.17 -5.47
CA SER A 40 -4.51 13.26 -5.10
C SER A 40 -4.71 12.24 -6.21
N TYR A 41 -4.85 10.99 -5.81
CA TYR A 41 -5.13 9.84 -6.67
C TYR A 41 -6.44 9.20 -6.23
N ASP A 42 -7.10 8.52 -7.16
CA ASP A 42 -8.28 7.73 -6.85
C ASP A 42 -7.85 6.35 -6.33
N CYS A 43 -6.79 5.79 -6.92
CA CYS A 43 -6.26 4.47 -6.59
C CYS A 43 -4.74 4.38 -6.76
N ILE A 44 -4.18 3.33 -6.16
CA ILE A 44 -2.81 2.91 -6.35
C ILE A 44 -2.79 1.52 -6.99
N GLU A 45 -2.00 1.35 -8.04
CA GLU A 45 -1.74 0.06 -8.65
C GLU A 45 -0.31 -0.37 -8.36
N LEU A 46 -0.18 -1.52 -7.74
CA LEU A 46 1.07 -2.19 -7.45
C LEU A 46 1.30 -3.25 -8.53
N ALA A 47 2.49 -3.28 -9.10
CA ALA A 47 2.89 -4.25 -10.10
C ALA A 47 4.08 -5.09 -9.59
N ARG A 48 3.98 -6.40 -9.72
CA ARG A 48 5.09 -7.33 -9.44
C ARG A 48 6.11 -7.26 -10.58
N GLY A 49 7.20 -6.52 -10.41
CA GLY A 49 8.15 -6.25 -11.49
C GLY A 49 7.49 -5.50 -12.65
N TYR A 50 7.65 -6.01 -13.87
CA TYR A 50 7.10 -5.42 -15.11
C TYR A 50 6.18 -6.42 -15.83
N PRO A 51 4.94 -6.61 -15.33
CA PRO A 51 4.03 -7.59 -15.89
C PRO A 51 3.61 -7.23 -17.32
N LYS A 52 3.46 -8.24 -18.16
CA LYS A 52 2.98 -8.09 -19.55
C LYS A 52 1.56 -7.51 -19.54
N ARG A 53 1.14 -6.97 -20.69
CA ARG A 53 -0.24 -6.49 -20.85
C ARG A 53 -1.22 -7.65 -20.60
N GLY A 54 -2.21 -7.42 -19.75
CA GLY A 54 -3.24 -8.42 -19.42
C GLY A 54 -2.90 -9.33 -18.23
N ASP A 55 -1.68 -9.27 -17.69
CA ASP A 55 -1.30 -10.03 -16.51
C ASP A 55 -1.89 -9.37 -15.25
N THR A 56 -3.06 -9.87 -14.83
CA THR A 56 -3.83 -9.37 -13.70
C THR A 56 -3.37 -9.94 -12.37
N GLU A 57 -2.77 -11.14 -12.34
CA GLU A 57 -2.30 -11.78 -11.10
C GLU A 57 -1.11 -11.05 -10.48
N ASN A 58 -0.28 -10.46 -11.33
CA ASN A 58 0.88 -9.63 -10.97
C ASN A 58 0.54 -8.15 -10.83
N ARG A 59 -0.75 -7.81 -10.72
CA ARG A 59 -1.24 -6.46 -10.44
C ARG A 59 -2.20 -6.47 -9.25
N LEU A 60 -2.10 -5.46 -8.42
CA LEU A 60 -3.00 -5.24 -7.30
C LEU A 60 -3.41 -3.77 -7.28
N THR A 61 -4.71 -3.50 -7.41
CA THR A 61 -5.24 -2.13 -7.30
C THR A 61 -5.91 -1.96 -5.95
N LEU A 62 -5.53 -0.91 -5.22
CA LEU A 62 -6.07 -0.55 -3.91
C LEU A 62 -6.58 0.90 -3.95
N PRO A 63 -7.55 1.27 -3.10
CA PRO A 63 -7.90 2.67 -2.88
C PRO A 63 -6.66 3.48 -2.45
N TRP A 64 -6.53 4.70 -2.95
CA TRP A 64 -5.47 5.60 -2.49
C TRP A 64 -5.80 6.09 -1.07
N LYS A 65 -4.96 5.73 -0.09
CA LYS A 65 -5.13 6.11 1.33
C LYS A 65 -4.10 7.13 1.81
N GLY A 66 -3.35 7.73 0.89
CA GLY A 66 -2.29 8.70 1.22
C GLY A 66 -0.98 8.07 1.68
N PHE A 67 -0.13 8.91 2.25
CA PHE A 67 1.17 8.54 2.79
C PHE A 67 1.47 9.38 4.04
N GLN A 68 2.45 8.95 4.82
CA GLN A 68 3.05 9.73 5.92
C GLN A 68 4.57 9.86 5.69
N ARG A 69 5.20 10.88 6.27
CA ARG A 69 6.67 10.96 6.33
C ARG A 69 7.15 10.23 7.59
N GLU A 70 8.10 9.33 7.43
CA GLU A 70 8.68 8.56 8.55
C GLU A 70 10.21 8.58 8.44
N THR A 71 10.90 8.47 9.57
CA THR A 71 12.35 8.24 9.59
C THR A 71 12.62 6.82 10.05
N ILE A 72 13.23 6.01 9.19
CA ILE A 72 13.45 4.57 9.42
C ILE A 72 14.90 4.15 9.18
N ILE A 73 15.30 3.01 9.74
CA ILE A 73 16.48 2.25 9.31
C ILE A 73 15.94 1.04 8.55
N HIS A 74 16.40 0.82 7.33
CA HIS A 74 15.85 -0.24 6.46
C HIS A 74 16.96 -0.89 5.64
N ARG A 75 16.98 -2.23 5.60
CA ARG A 75 18.01 -3.04 4.93
C ARG A 75 18.30 -2.64 3.48
N HIS A 76 17.34 -2.07 2.76
CA HIS A 76 17.53 -1.60 1.38
C HIS A 76 17.99 -0.14 1.24
N PHE A 77 17.90 0.66 2.28
CA PHE A 77 18.38 2.05 2.28
C PHE A 77 19.71 2.20 3.01
N GLY A 78 20.22 1.11 3.59
CA GLY A 78 21.47 1.08 4.34
C GLY A 78 21.25 1.17 5.85
N PRO A 79 22.34 1.26 6.63
CA PRO A 79 22.29 1.24 8.10
C PRO A 79 21.89 2.59 8.72
N HIS A 80 21.84 3.65 7.92
CA HIS A 80 21.55 5.00 8.40
C HIS A 80 20.06 5.27 8.47
N ARG A 81 19.67 6.18 9.38
CA ARG A 81 18.31 6.72 9.42
C ARG A 81 18.07 7.52 8.15
N VAL A 82 16.99 7.20 7.44
CA VAL A 82 16.57 7.90 6.23
C VAL A 82 15.12 8.32 6.35
N GLU A 83 14.78 9.45 5.74
CA GLU A 83 13.40 9.88 5.64
C GLU A 83 12.71 9.25 4.41
N VAL A 84 11.51 8.74 4.63
CA VAL A 84 10.72 8.04 3.61
C VAL A 84 9.28 8.55 3.59
N PHE A 85 8.67 8.47 2.42
CA PHE A 85 7.23 8.38 2.25
C PHE A 85 6.78 6.95 2.55
N ALA A 86 6.04 6.77 3.63
CA ALA A 86 5.33 5.56 3.99
C ALA A 86 3.94 5.56 3.34
N ILE A 87 3.85 4.99 2.14
CA ILE A 87 2.61 4.94 1.36
C ILE A 87 1.73 3.82 1.90
N ASN A 88 0.46 4.12 2.21
CA ASN A 88 -0.48 3.12 2.70
C ASN A 88 -0.93 2.19 1.56
N VAL A 89 -0.64 0.91 1.73
CA VAL A 89 -0.97 -0.18 0.80
C VAL A 89 -1.65 -1.34 1.54
N ALA A 90 -2.26 -1.07 2.70
CA ALA A 90 -2.93 -2.09 3.48
C ALA A 90 -4.11 -2.68 2.70
N VAL A 91 -4.05 -3.99 2.48
CA VAL A 91 -5.18 -4.78 1.97
C VAL A 91 -6.17 -4.98 3.11
N GLU A 92 -7.39 -4.47 2.94
CA GLU A 92 -8.45 -4.75 3.91
C GLU A 92 -8.96 -6.18 3.70
N PRO A 93 -9.18 -6.94 4.77
CA PRO A 93 -9.85 -8.23 4.67
C PRO A 93 -11.20 -8.04 3.98
N LYS A 94 -11.51 -8.89 2.99
CA LYS A 94 -12.80 -8.82 2.27
C LYS A 94 -14.00 -9.12 3.18
N ASP A 95 -13.79 -9.70 4.36
CA ASP A 95 -14.84 -10.09 5.30
C ASP A 95 -14.66 -9.44 6.68
N ARG A 96 -14.81 -8.13 6.77
CA ARG A 96 -15.28 -7.51 8.01
C ARG A 96 -16.70 -7.04 7.78
N ASN A 97 -17.67 -7.96 7.89
CA ASN A 97 -19.06 -7.57 8.11
C ASN A 97 -19.11 -6.81 9.45
N PRO A 98 -19.41 -5.50 9.49
CA PRO A 98 -19.60 -4.80 10.76
C PRO A 98 -20.90 -5.21 11.47
N GLY A 99 -21.72 -6.09 10.87
CA GLY A 99 -23.06 -6.47 11.34
C GLY A 99 -23.15 -7.75 12.17
N ALA A 100 -22.05 -8.40 12.58
CA ALA A 100 -22.11 -9.56 13.48
C ALA A 100 -22.06 -9.15 14.97
N ALA A 101 -22.86 -8.17 15.36
CA ALA A 101 -23.36 -8.11 16.73
C ALA A 101 -24.68 -8.88 16.73
N GLY A 102 -24.62 -10.17 17.07
CA GLY A 102 -25.83 -10.98 17.23
C GLY A 102 -26.76 -10.34 18.26
N PRO A 103 -28.09 -10.49 18.13
CA PRO A 103 -29.00 -10.01 19.15
C PRO A 103 -28.66 -10.71 20.47
N LEU A 104 -28.37 -9.95 21.53
CA LEU A 104 -28.50 -10.49 22.87
C LEU A 104 -29.97 -10.89 23.02
N HIS A 105 -30.22 -12.21 23.10
CA HIS A 105 -31.45 -12.73 23.66
C HIS A 105 -31.56 -12.19 25.08
N ASN A 106 -32.42 -11.20 25.29
CA ASN A 106 -33.00 -10.93 26.59
C ASN A 106 -34.23 -11.81 26.71
N GLU A 107 -34.09 -12.91 27.44
CA GLU A 107 -35.23 -13.66 27.96
C GLU A 107 -35.75 -12.92 29.18
N GLY A 108 -37.02 -12.54 29.12
CA GLY A 108 -37.82 -12.02 30.23
C GLY A 108 -39.14 -12.76 30.28
#